data_AF-A0A967D324-F1
#
_entry.id   AF-A0A967D324-F1
#
_cell.length_a   1.000
_cell.length_b   1.000
_cell.length_c   1.000
_cell.angle_alpha   90.00
_cell.angle_beta   90.00
_cell.angle_gamma   90.00
#
_symmetry.space_group_name_H-M   'P 1'
#
loop_
_entity.id
_entity.type
_entity.pdbx_description
1 polymer ?
#
loop_
_entity_poly.entity_id
_entity_poly.type
_entity_poly.pdbx_seq_one_letter_code
_entity_poly.pdbx_strand_id
1 'polypeptide(L)'
;MKRQRELKWLPQLCLGLMFSVNGSWWLVAAEVPAPPAVMIANVPPWPVGPFVMLRGGGVVAGRLRELAADRVMVDSVSCGTLDLPRTAVTGYRSSPRVGPLINTAGNATIWVTLANGDRVAATTVRSDGLVLWLDGFAESNPIRTPLEIPFERILGIDFGVGDTSALDSREAVALAALGCWVGLEDGSRFACENSAEQVSQAPEGPISLRPLLRGLAVPLLCPADAIAVVEPRGSRLRLALVEPEEGPAGALATSLTRGCTYSGDWPRLRGQTGFTAIGLHAPAAVRYRFDRPAVRFTATVGIDDTAGQGGSVRVRVLAGTHAPAQDTHVEVFRSPVIGGGDALLAIDLPLADATSLELQVGLADGGAVLDRTLWLDPQAWFRSAD
;
A
#
# COMPACT_ATOMS: atom_id res chain seq x y z
N MET A 1 -14.18 -34.71 -24.03
CA MET A 1 -13.10 -33.98 -24.73
C MET A 1 -13.02 -32.55 -24.20
N LYS A 2 -12.29 -32.31 -23.11
CA LYS A 2 -11.99 -30.96 -22.60
C LYS A 2 -10.57 -30.62 -23.06
N ARG A 3 -10.42 -29.54 -23.85
CA ARG A 3 -9.12 -29.05 -24.31
C ARG A 3 -8.43 -28.31 -23.15
N GLN A 4 -7.35 -28.88 -22.63
CA GLN A 4 -6.35 -28.12 -21.86
C GLN A 4 -5.73 -27.07 -22.80
N ARG A 5 -5.82 -25.79 -22.44
CA ARG A 5 -5.00 -24.74 -23.03
C ARG A 5 -3.71 -24.66 -22.23
N GLU A 6 -2.64 -25.23 -22.77
CA GLU A 6 -1.29 -24.93 -22.31
C GLU A 6 -0.97 -23.47 -22.65
N LEU A 7 -0.80 -22.62 -21.63
CA LEU A 7 -0.12 -21.34 -21.81
C LEU A 7 1.38 -21.62 -21.92
N LYS A 8 1.89 -21.60 -23.15
CA LYS A 8 3.34 -21.56 -23.41
C LYS A 8 3.87 -20.19 -23.02
N TRP A 9 4.67 -20.15 -21.96
CA TRP A 9 5.51 -19.02 -21.61
C TRP A 9 6.55 -18.79 -22.72
N LEU A 10 6.61 -17.58 -23.28
CA LEU A 10 7.72 -17.14 -24.12
C LEU A 10 8.96 -16.92 -23.23
N PRO A 11 10.17 -17.32 -23.65
CA PRO A 11 11.37 -17.13 -22.85
C PRO A 11 11.68 -15.64 -22.68
N GLN A 12 11.91 -15.22 -21.43
CA GLN A 12 12.39 -13.89 -21.06
C GLN A 12 13.74 -13.60 -21.74
N LEU A 13 13.81 -12.49 -22.48
CA LEU A 13 15.06 -11.89 -22.91
C LEU A 13 15.83 -11.43 -21.66
N CYS A 14 16.97 -12.06 -21.39
CA CYS A 14 17.93 -11.60 -20.40
C CYS A 14 18.51 -10.24 -20.85
N LEU A 15 18.07 -9.14 -20.24
CA LEU A 15 18.77 -7.85 -20.37
C LEU A 15 20.00 -7.89 -19.46
N GLY A 16 21.18 -8.10 -20.03
CA GLY A 16 22.44 -7.92 -19.33
C GLY A 16 22.73 -6.43 -19.12
N LEU A 17 23.12 -6.05 -17.90
CA LEU A 17 23.66 -4.70 -17.64
C LEU A 17 25.14 -4.67 -17.99
N MET A 18 25.53 -3.67 -18.77
CA MET A 18 26.92 -3.31 -19.02
C MET A 18 27.33 -2.22 -18.04
N PHE A 19 28.39 -2.47 -17.28
CA PHE A 19 29.07 -1.43 -16.53
C PHE A 19 30.55 -1.39 -16.90
N SER A 20 31.11 -0.19 -16.88
CA SER A 20 32.51 0.09 -17.18
C SER A 20 33.26 0.36 -15.88
N VAL A 21 34.27 -0.44 -15.60
CA VAL A 21 35.27 -0.17 -14.56
C VAL A 21 36.64 -0.20 -15.22
N ASN A 22 37.38 0.91 -15.14
CA ASN A 22 38.70 1.08 -15.79
C ASN A 22 38.71 0.77 -17.30
N GLY A 23 37.65 1.15 -18.03
CA GLY A 23 37.56 0.96 -19.48
C GLY A 23 37.33 -0.49 -19.93
N SER A 24 37.10 -1.41 -19.00
CA SER A 24 36.72 -2.80 -19.29
C SER A 24 35.24 -3.00 -19.05
N TRP A 25 34.56 -3.59 -20.04
CA TRP A 25 33.13 -3.88 -20.02
C TRP A 25 32.91 -5.28 -19.45
N TRP A 26 32.12 -5.38 -18.39
CA TRP A 26 31.76 -6.65 -17.77
C TRP A 26 30.27 -6.91 -18.00
N LEU A 27 29.95 -8.13 -18.44
CA LEU A 27 28.57 -8.61 -18.54
C LEU A 27 28.30 -9.47 -17.30
N VAL A 28 27.63 -8.90 -16.30
CA VAL A 28 27.14 -9.70 -15.18
C VAL A 28 25.74 -10.18 -15.52
N ALA A 29 25.66 -11.46 -15.88
CA ALA A 29 24.40 -12.19 -15.83
C ALA A 29 24.03 -12.35 -14.35
N ALA A 30 23.35 -11.35 -13.79
CA ALA A 30 22.60 -11.59 -12.58
C ALA A 30 21.45 -12.53 -12.98
N GLU A 31 21.44 -13.76 -12.45
CA GLU A 31 20.21 -14.55 -12.45
C GLU A 31 19.16 -13.69 -11.76
N VAL A 32 18.21 -13.19 -12.55
CA VAL A 32 17.08 -12.42 -12.08
C VAL A 32 16.10 -13.46 -11.54
N PRO A 33 15.93 -13.61 -10.21
CA PRO A 33 14.84 -14.45 -9.73
C PRO A 33 13.54 -13.90 -10.30
N ALA A 34 12.83 -14.75 -11.04
CA ALA A 34 11.47 -14.47 -11.48
C ALA A 34 10.61 -14.14 -10.24
N PRO A 35 9.62 -13.24 -10.36
CA PRO A 35 8.80 -12.87 -9.21
C PRO A 35 8.10 -14.14 -8.69
N PRO A 36 8.24 -14.48 -7.40
CA PRO A 36 7.70 -15.71 -6.84
C PRO A 36 6.20 -15.58 -6.49
N ALA A 37 5.52 -14.58 -7.04
CA ALA A 37 4.08 -14.41 -6.85
C ALA A 37 3.34 -15.46 -7.69
N VAL A 38 2.63 -16.37 -7.02
CA VAL A 38 1.73 -17.29 -7.71
C VAL A 38 0.46 -16.51 -8.02
N MET A 39 0.36 -15.99 -9.24
CA MET A 39 -0.89 -15.43 -9.76
C MET A 39 -1.78 -16.58 -10.22
N ILE A 40 -2.89 -16.78 -9.51
CA ILE A 40 -3.93 -17.76 -9.81
C ILE A 40 -5.02 -17.08 -10.66
N ALA A 41 -5.32 -15.81 -10.39
CA ALA A 41 -6.29 -14.98 -11.12
C ALA A 41 -5.94 -13.47 -11.08
N ASN A 42 -6.68 -12.66 -11.83
CA ASN A 42 -6.55 -11.20 -11.81
C ASN A 42 -7.23 -10.61 -10.56
N VAL A 43 -6.47 -9.95 -9.70
CA VAL A 43 -7.01 -9.19 -8.56
C VAL A 43 -7.58 -7.86 -9.08
N PRO A 44 -8.84 -7.50 -8.76
CA PRO A 44 -9.38 -6.20 -9.11
C PRO A 44 -8.55 -5.04 -8.53
N PRO A 45 -8.44 -3.90 -9.25
CA PRO A 45 -7.69 -2.74 -8.78
C PRO A 45 -8.26 -2.11 -7.50
N TRP A 46 -9.53 -2.35 -7.19
CA TRP A 46 -10.17 -2.00 -5.93
C TRP A 46 -11.03 -3.15 -5.43
N PRO A 47 -11.26 -3.26 -4.10
CA PRO A 47 -12.31 -4.10 -3.56
C PRO A 47 -13.63 -3.91 -4.30
N VAL A 48 -14.31 -5.01 -4.60
CA VAL A 48 -15.61 -5.00 -5.26
C VAL A 48 -16.68 -4.66 -4.22
N GLY A 49 -17.15 -3.41 -4.23
CA GLY A 49 -18.19 -2.93 -3.33
C GLY A 49 -17.65 -2.18 -2.11
N PRO A 50 -18.38 -2.19 -0.98
CA PRO A 50 -17.91 -1.63 0.28
C PRO A 50 -16.69 -2.40 0.80
N PHE A 51 -15.84 -1.73 1.58
CA PHE A 51 -14.67 -2.36 2.17
C PHE A 51 -14.21 -1.65 3.44
N VAL A 52 -13.46 -2.39 4.25
CA VAL A 52 -12.72 -1.84 5.40
C VAL A 52 -11.24 -1.74 5.09
N MET A 53 -10.61 -0.70 5.62
CA MET A 53 -9.17 -0.49 5.54
C MET A 53 -8.51 -1.03 6.80
N LEU A 54 -7.43 -1.77 6.62
CA LEU A 54 -6.68 -2.39 7.71
C LEU A 54 -5.44 -1.57 8.05
N ARG A 55 -5.09 -1.60 9.34
CA ARG A 55 -3.78 -1.15 9.81
C ARG A 55 -2.71 -2.04 9.16
N GLY A 56 -1.70 -1.43 8.55
CA GLY A 56 -0.72 -2.14 7.71
C GLY A 56 -1.04 -2.13 6.21
N GLY A 57 -2.01 -1.35 5.77
CA GLY A 57 -2.23 -1.05 4.34
C GLY A 57 -3.07 -2.09 3.59
N GLY A 58 -3.56 -3.13 4.26
CA GLY A 58 -4.50 -4.08 3.69
C GLY A 58 -5.91 -3.51 3.56
N VAL A 59 -6.76 -4.19 2.79
CA VAL A 59 -8.19 -3.91 2.65
C VAL A 59 -8.97 -5.21 2.64
N VAL A 60 -10.21 -5.17 3.12
CA VAL A 60 -11.12 -6.31 3.06
C VAL A 60 -12.44 -5.87 2.45
N ALA A 61 -12.80 -6.46 1.31
CA ALA A 61 -14.08 -6.27 0.66
C ALA A 61 -15.19 -6.87 1.53
N GLY A 62 -16.23 -6.08 1.77
CA GLY A 62 -17.36 -6.52 2.56
C GLY A 62 -18.18 -5.37 3.13
N ARG A 63 -19.43 -5.68 3.48
CA ARG A 63 -20.36 -4.74 4.08
C ARG A 63 -20.09 -4.64 5.58
N LEU A 64 -20.03 -3.41 6.10
CA LEU A 64 -20.01 -3.18 7.54
C LEU A 64 -21.35 -3.62 8.15
N ARG A 65 -21.29 -4.58 9.07
CA ARG A 65 -22.44 -5.10 9.80
C ARG A 65 -22.58 -4.48 11.19
N GLU A 66 -21.47 -4.30 11.89
CA GLU A 66 -21.45 -3.70 13.22
C GLU A 66 -20.15 -2.92 13.39
N LEU A 67 -20.25 -1.77 14.05
CA LEU A 67 -19.11 -0.99 14.51
C LEU A 67 -19.32 -0.69 15.99
N ALA A 68 -18.52 -1.31 16.83
CA ALA A 68 -18.50 -1.12 18.27
C ALA A 68 -17.19 -0.43 18.70
N ALA A 69 -17.06 -0.19 20.00
CA ALA A 69 -15.88 0.48 20.56
C ALA A 69 -14.59 -0.38 20.44
N ASP A 70 -14.73 -1.69 20.47
CA ASP A 70 -13.63 -2.66 20.53
C ASP A 70 -13.57 -3.61 19.32
N ARG A 71 -14.64 -3.70 18.52
CA ARG A 71 -14.71 -4.57 17.34
C ARG A 71 -15.44 -3.95 16.14
N VAL A 72 -15.19 -4.53 14.97
CA VAL A 72 -15.78 -4.22 13.67
C VAL A 72 -16.20 -5.52 13.01
N MET A 73 -17.49 -5.70 12.75
CA MET A 73 -18.01 -6.87 12.05
C MET A 73 -18.22 -6.55 10.57
N VAL A 74 -17.68 -7.39 9.69
CA VAL A 74 -17.75 -7.22 8.23
C VAL A 74 -18.23 -8.51 7.59
N ASP A 75 -19.25 -8.42 6.75
CA ASP A 75 -19.68 -9.55 5.92
C ASP A 75 -18.94 -9.49 4.57
N SER A 76 -17.96 -10.37 4.39
CA SER A 76 -17.16 -10.55 3.18
C SER A 76 -17.71 -11.71 2.34
N VAL A 77 -17.69 -11.55 1.01
CA VAL A 77 -18.07 -12.62 0.08
C VAL A 77 -17.03 -13.75 0.11
N SER A 78 -15.74 -13.40 0.10
CA SER A 78 -14.65 -14.38 0.05
C SER A 78 -14.31 -15.02 1.40
N CYS A 79 -14.61 -14.37 2.52
CA CYS A 79 -14.20 -14.85 3.84
C CYS A 79 -15.35 -15.00 4.86
N GLY A 80 -16.61 -14.79 4.46
CA GLY A 80 -17.76 -14.83 5.36
C GLY A 80 -17.80 -13.65 6.35
N THR A 81 -18.40 -13.86 7.52
CA THR A 81 -18.45 -12.82 8.57
C THR A 81 -17.14 -12.77 9.33
N LEU A 82 -16.54 -11.59 9.37
CA LEU A 82 -15.27 -11.29 9.99
C LEU A 82 -15.50 -10.47 11.26
N ASP A 83 -14.89 -10.90 12.36
CA ASP A 83 -14.87 -10.16 13.62
C ASP A 83 -13.46 -9.56 13.80
N LEU A 84 -13.32 -8.30 13.42
CA LEU A 84 -12.04 -7.60 13.42
C LEU A 84 -11.92 -6.73 14.69
N PRO A 85 -10.78 -6.75 15.40
CA PRO A 85 -10.57 -5.81 16.49
C PRO A 85 -10.56 -4.37 15.96
N ARG A 86 -11.18 -3.44 16.69
CA ARG A 86 -11.30 -2.03 16.29
C ARG A 86 -9.96 -1.36 16.01
N THR A 87 -8.90 -1.78 16.71
CA THR A 87 -7.53 -1.31 16.54
C THR A 87 -6.87 -1.77 15.23
N ALA A 88 -7.38 -2.81 14.59
CA ALA A 88 -6.87 -3.28 13.30
C ALA A 88 -7.52 -2.55 12.11
N VAL A 89 -8.58 -1.77 12.33
CA VAL A 89 -9.31 -1.07 11.26
C VAL A 89 -8.99 0.43 11.30
N THR A 90 -8.58 0.98 10.17
CA THR A 90 -8.28 2.41 9.98
C THR A 90 -9.44 3.18 9.34
N GLY A 91 -10.39 2.48 8.73
CA GLY A 91 -11.64 3.07 8.29
C GLY A 91 -12.53 2.14 7.48
N TYR A 92 -13.61 2.70 6.97
CA TYR A 92 -14.61 2.04 6.13
C TYR A 92 -14.94 2.90 4.91
N ARG A 93 -15.30 2.26 3.80
CA ARG A 93 -15.81 2.91 2.60
C ARG A 93 -16.99 2.16 2.02
N SER A 94 -18.00 2.91 1.57
CA SER A 94 -19.11 2.32 0.79
C SER A 94 -18.74 2.10 -0.68
N SER A 95 -17.73 2.81 -1.20
CA SER A 95 -17.19 2.59 -2.54
C SER A 95 -15.78 3.21 -2.70
N PRO A 96 -15.04 2.83 -3.76
CA PRO A 96 -13.73 3.44 -4.10
C PRO A 96 -13.83 4.90 -4.57
N ARG A 97 -15.00 5.53 -4.58
CA ARG A 97 -15.16 6.92 -5.05
C ARG A 97 -14.62 7.94 -4.05
N VAL A 98 -14.56 7.59 -2.77
CA VAL A 98 -14.10 8.48 -1.69
C VAL A 98 -12.77 7.98 -1.16
N GLY A 99 -11.70 8.75 -1.41
CA GLY A 99 -10.34 8.49 -0.96
C GLY A 99 -10.20 8.33 0.57
N PRO A 100 -9.08 7.77 1.05
CA PRO A 100 -8.69 7.90 2.46
C PRO A 100 -8.58 9.38 2.85
N LEU A 101 -8.78 9.74 4.12
CA LEU A 101 -8.52 11.12 4.55
C LEU A 101 -7.10 11.23 5.11
N ILE A 102 -6.34 12.23 4.64
CA ILE A 102 -5.17 12.72 5.38
C ILE A 102 -5.74 13.53 6.54
N ASN A 103 -5.52 13.07 7.78
CA ASN A 103 -5.99 13.77 8.96
C ASN A 103 -5.23 15.10 9.10
N THR A 104 -5.80 16.17 8.54
CA THR A 104 -5.27 17.53 8.68
C THR A 104 -5.67 18.05 10.06
N ALA A 105 -4.72 18.02 11.00
CA ALA A 105 -4.68 18.76 12.26
C ALA A 105 -6.04 19.12 12.90
N GLY A 106 -6.50 18.30 13.85
CA GLY A 106 -7.59 18.60 14.76
C GLY A 106 -7.70 17.54 15.87
N ASN A 107 -8.36 17.88 16.99
CA ASN A 107 -8.61 16.95 18.11
C ASN A 107 -9.64 15.85 17.78
N ALA A 108 -10.23 15.88 16.58
CA ALA A 108 -11.19 14.86 16.14
C ALA A 108 -10.46 13.54 15.86
N THR A 109 -10.89 12.49 16.56
CA THR A 109 -10.38 11.13 16.35
C THR A 109 -11.16 10.37 15.29
N ILE A 110 -12.28 10.90 14.79
CA ILE A 110 -13.10 10.23 13.77
C ILE A 110 -13.68 11.27 12.80
N TRP A 111 -13.58 10.97 11.51
CA TRP A 111 -14.24 11.73 10.44
C TRP A 111 -15.21 10.85 9.68
N VAL A 112 -16.40 11.39 9.39
CA VAL A 112 -17.42 10.72 8.60
C VAL A 112 -17.73 11.56 7.37
N THR A 113 -17.62 10.95 6.19
CA THR A 113 -17.97 11.58 4.92
C THR A 113 -19.35 11.12 4.48
N LEU A 114 -20.25 12.06 4.22
CA LEU A 114 -21.64 11.82 3.84
C LEU A 114 -21.84 11.83 2.32
N ALA A 115 -22.96 11.28 1.86
CA ALA A 115 -23.32 11.16 0.44
C ALA A 115 -23.45 12.50 -0.28
N ASN A 116 -23.74 13.58 0.44
CA ASN A 116 -23.78 14.94 -0.10
C ASN A 116 -22.41 15.65 -0.11
N GLY A 117 -21.34 14.97 0.31
CA GLY A 117 -19.99 15.52 0.41
C GLY A 117 -19.67 16.19 1.75
N ASP A 118 -20.67 16.36 2.62
CA ASP A 118 -20.46 16.93 3.96
C ASP A 118 -19.58 16.01 4.80
N ARG A 119 -18.84 16.63 5.73
CA ARG A 119 -17.98 15.93 6.67
C ARG A 119 -18.37 16.25 8.10
N VAL A 120 -18.43 15.22 8.92
CA VAL A 120 -18.76 15.34 10.34
C VAL A 120 -17.61 14.78 11.15
N ALA A 121 -17.06 15.60 12.06
CA ALA A 121 -16.07 15.18 13.04
C ALA A 121 -16.77 14.68 14.31
N ALA A 122 -16.24 13.61 14.89
CA ALA A 122 -16.70 13.05 16.15
C ALA A 122 -15.52 12.46 16.93
N THR A 123 -15.74 12.16 18.22
CA THR A 123 -14.75 11.43 19.04
C THR A 123 -15.16 9.98 19.27
N THR A 124 -16.45 9.66 19.14
CA THR A 124 -16.96 8.30 19.20
C THR A 124 -17.92 7.99 18.04
N VAL A 125 -17.97 6.71 17.67
CA VAL A 125 -18.83 6.22 16.60
C VAL A 125 -19.27 4.79 16.91
N ARG A 126 -20.53 4.47 16.62
CA ARG A 126 -21.06 3.11 16.63
C ARG A 126 -22.02 2.89 15.46
N SER A 127 -22.19 1.64 15.04
CA SER A 127 -23.17 1.27 14.01
C SER A 127 -23.68 -0.15 14.21
N ASP A 128 -24.93 -0.39 13.83
CA ASP A 128 -25.59 -1.69 13.71
C ASP A 128 -25.75 -2.13 12.23
N GLY A 129 -25.06 -1.43 11.31
CA GLY A 129 -25.13 -1.68 9.87
C GLY A 129 -26.35 -1.05 9.17
N LEU A 130 -27.24 -0.41 9.92
CA LEU A 130 -28.39 0.36 9.41
C LEU A 130 -28.31 1.83 9.76
N VAL A 131 -27.85 2.16 10.97
CA VAL A 131 -27.68 3.52 11.46
C VAL A 131 -26.25 3.69 11.99
N LEU A 132 -25.68 4.88 11.77
CA LEU A 132 -24.44 5.34 12.37
C LEU A 132 -24.78 6.36 13.45
N TRP A 133 -24.27 6.16 14.66
CA TRP A 133 -24.38 7.13 15.75
C TRP A 133 -23.02 7.78 15.96
N LEU A 134 -23.01 9.11 16.01
CA LEU A 134 -21.82 9.94 16.26
C LEU A 134 -22.01 10.76 17.53
N ASP A 135 -20.97 10.85 18.35
CA ASP A 135 -21.01 11.62 19.59
C ASP A 135 -19.64 12.23 19.93
N GLY A 136 -19.64 13.10 20.94
CA GLY A 136 -18.49 13.85 21.43
C GLY A 136 -17.95 14.81 20.37
N PHE A 137 -18.85 15.67 19.90
CA PHE A 137 -18.54 16.82 19.07
C PHE A 137 -17.77 17.88 19.89
N ALA A 138 -17.05 18.78 19.22
CA ALA A 138 -16.33 19.87 19.88
C ALA A 138 -17.26 20.70 20.80
N GLU A 139 -16.72 21.24 21.90
CA GLU A 139 -17.49 21.94 22.95
C GLU A 139 -18.33 23.13 22.44
N SER A 140 -17.99 23.68 21.28
CA SER A 140 -18.76 24.74 20.61
C SER A 140 -20.02 24.24 19.89
N ASN A 141 -20.26 22.93 19.83
CA ASN A 141 -21.42 22.34 19.18
C ASN A 141 -22.61 22.22 20.17
N PRO A 142 -23.76 22.88 19.92
CA PRO A 142 -24.92 22.82 20.81
C PRO A 142 -25.61 21.44 20.85
N ILE A 143 -25.22 20.50 19.99
CA ILE A 143 -25.78 19.15 19.93
C ILE A 143 -25.28 18.33 21.13
N ARG A 144 -26.16 18.12 22.11
CA ARG A 144 -25.91 17.30 23.32
C ARG A 144 -26.33 15.83 23.18
N THR A 145 -26.94 15.46 22.06
CA THR A 145 -27.42 14.11 21.79
C THR A 145 -26.61 13.49 20.66
N PRO A 146 -26.37 12.16 20.67
CA PRO A 146 -25.75 11.49 19.54
C PRO A 146 -26.46 11.82 18.23
N LEU A 147 -25.71 12.14 17.19
CA LEU A 147 -26.23 12.36 15.84
C LEU A 147 -26.48 11.00 15.19
N GLU A 148 -27.72 10.75 14.79
CA GLU A 148 -28.12 9.53 14.08
C GLU A 148 -28.14 9.77 12.58
N ILE A 149 -27.42 8.95 11.83
CA ILE A 149 -27.32 9.06 10.37
C ILE A 149 -27.63 7.70 9.75
N PRO A 150 -28.62 7.58 8.85
CA PRO A 150 -28.84 6.37 8.08
C PRO A 150 -27.56 5.93 7.37
N PHE A 151 -27.19 4.65 7.50
CA PHE A 151 -25.89 4.14 7.06
C PHE A 151 -25.69 4.23 5.54
N GLU A 152 -26.78 4.17 4.76
CA GLU A 152 -26.77 4.42 3.32
C GLU A 152 -26.29 5.82 2.91
N ARG A 153 -26.32 6.79 3.83
CA ARG A 153 -25.80 8.15 3.59
C ARG A 153 -24.32 8.27 3.90
N ILE A 154 -23.66 7.20 4.35
CA ILE A 154 -22.25 7.18 4.72
C ILE A 154 -21.41 6.74 3.52
N LEU A 155 -20.51 7.61 3.06
CA LEU A 155 -19.52 7.26 2.03
C LEU A 155 -18.22 6.72 2.63
N GLY A 156 -17.83 7.25 3.77
CA GLY A 156 -16.60 6.84 4.44
C GLY A 156 -16.60 7.16 5.92
N ILE A 157 -15.87 6.33 6.66
CA ILE A 157 -15.53 6.55 8.06
C ILE A 157 -14.01 6.45 8.15
N ASP A 158 -13.37 7.47 8.68
CA ASP A 158 -11.93 7.54 8.90
C ASP A 158 -11.69 7.57 10.39
N PHE A 159 -10.95 6.58 10.86
CA PHE A 159 -10.52 6.51 12.24
C PHE A 159 -9.19 7.25 12.33
N GLY A 160 -9.24 8.43 12.93
CA GLY A 160 -8.12 9.30 13.18
C GLY A 160 -6.99 8.57 13.90
N VAL A 161 -5.78 9.00 13.56
CA VAL A 161 -4.52 8.49 14.08
C VAL A 161 -4.29 9.08 15.47
N GLY A 162 -4.99 8.60 16.50
CA GLY A 162 -4.60 8.94 17.87
C GLY A 162 -3.30 8.21 18.21
N ASP A 163 -2.20 8.91 18.55
CA ASP A 163 -0.88 8.49 19.12
C ASP A 163 -0.28 7.12 18.71
N THR A 164 -0.84 6.49 17.69
CA THR A 164 -0.56 5.15 17.17
C THR A 164 -0.25 5.26 15.68
N SER A 165 0.47 6.34 15.34
CA SER A 165 1.01 6.58 14.00
C SER A 165 1.85 5.39 13.59
N ALA A 166 1.43 4.76 12.50
CA ALA A 166 1.99 3.53 11.98
C ALA A 166 1.84 2.35 12.95
N LEU A 167 1.88 1.14 12.39
CA LEU A 167 2.50 0.05 13.15
C LEU A 167 3.82 0.60 13.69
N ASP A 168 4.19 0.30 14.94
CA ASP A 168 5.56 0.60 15.39
C ASP A 168 6.48 0.18 14.25
N SER A 169 7.40 1.05 13.80
CA SER A 169 8.22 0.78 12.59
C SER A 169 8.78 -0.64 12.58
N ARG A 170 9.08 -1.18 13.77
CA ARG A 170 9.42 -2.59 14.03
C ARG A 170 8.30 -3.59 13.72
N GLU A 171 7.06 -3.33 14.12
CA GLU A 171 5.88 -4.12 13.81
C GLU A 171 5.53 -4.05 12.31
N ALA A 172 5.71 -2.91 11.64
CA ALA A 172 5.49 -2.76 10.20
C ALA A 172 6.53 -3.54 9.38
N VAL A 173 7.80 -3.43 9.78
CA VAL A 173 8.91 -4.22 9.24
C VAL A 173 8.71 -5.70 9.56
N ALA A 174 8.25 -6.06 10.76
CA ALA A 174 7.92 -7.44 11.11
C ALA A 174 6.76 -7.96 10.25
N LEU A 175 5.69 -7.21 10.02
CA LEU A 175 4.60 -7.62 9.14
C LEU A 175 5.07 -7.84 7.70
N ALA A 176 5.90 -6.92 7.20
CA ALA A 176 6.48 -7.03 5.86
C ALA A 176 7.51 -8.17 5.74
N ALA A 177 8.23 -8.50 6.81
CA ALA A 177 9.24 -9.55 6.84
C ALA A 177 8.68 -10.95 7.19
N LEU A 178 7.57 -11.02 7.94
CA LEU A 178 7.04 -12.25 8.52
C LEU A 178 5.84 -12.84 7.76
N GLY A 179 5.16 -12.04 6.93
CA GLY A 179 3.93 -12.48 6.26
C GLY A 179 4.04 -12.79 4.77
N CYS A 180 3.16 -13.66 4.28
CA CYS A 180 2.80 -13.68 2.87
C CYS A 180 1.69 -12.65 2.60
N TRP A 181 1.68 -11.99 1.44
CA TRP A 181 0.53 -11.19 1.04
C TRP A 181 -0.45 -12.06 0.28
N VAL A 182 -1.71 -11.99 0.65
CA VAL A 182 -2.80 -12.69 -0.04
C VAL A 182 -3.70 -11.65 -0.69
N GLY A 183 -4.01 -11.85 -1.97
CA GLY A 183 -5.01 -11.11 -2.71
C GLY A 183 -6.16 -12.04 -3.11
N LEU A 184 -7.40 -11.61 -2.89
CA LEU A 184 -8.61 -12.36 -3.22
C LEU A 184 -9.28 -11.81 -4.48
N GLU A 185 -10.13 -12.62 -5.11
CA GLU A 185 -10.89 -12.25 -6.31
C GLU A 185 -11.85 -11.08 -6.09
N ASP A 186 -12.32 -10.87 -4.85
CA ASP A 186 -13.17 -9.72 -4.49
C ASP A 186 -12.36 -8.43 -4.29
N GLY A 187 -11.04 -8.47 -4.49
CA GLY A 187 -10.13 -7.35 -4.33
C GLY A 187 -9.63 -7.13 -2.90
N SER A 188 -10.03 -7.98 -1.92
CA SER A 188 -9.44 -8.00 -0.58
C SER A 188 -7.95 -8.33 -0.65
N ARG A 189 -7.14 -7.67 0.17
CA ARG A 189 -5.68 -7.84 0.21
C ARG A 189 -5.15 -7.62 1.61
N PHE A 190 -4.40 -8.56 2.15
CA PHE A 190 -3.84 -8.43 3.49
C PHE A 190 -2.65 -9.36 3.69
N ALA A 191 -1.78 -9.02 4.63
CA ALA A 191 -0.67 -9.87 5.04
C ALA A 191 -1.17 -11.00 5.95
N CYS A 192 -0.63 -12.21 5.78
CA CYS A 192 -0.96 -13.41 6.53
C CYS A 192 0.30 -14.13 7.03
N GLU A 193 0.19 -14.88 8.14
CA GLU A 193 1.25 -15.73 8.68
C GLU A 193 1.52 -16.97 7.82
N ASN A 194 0.56 -17.38 6.99
CA ASN A 194 0.65 -18.58 6.16
C ASN A 194 1.89 -18.56 5.26
N SER A 195 2.47 -19.72 4.98
CA SER A 195 3.45 -19.82 3.89
C SER A 195 2.74 -19.84 2.55
N ALA A 196 3.41 -19.37 1.49
CA ALA A 196 2.85 -19.44 0.14
C ALA A 196 2.59 -20.90 -0.31
N GLU A 197 3.43 -21.83 0.14
CA GLU A 197 3.26 -23.26 -0.11
C GLU A 197 1.98 -23.81 0.54
N GLN A 198 1.68 -23.44 1.79
CA GLN A 198 0.44 -23.86 2.47
C GLN A 198 -0.80 -23.41 1.72
N VAL A 199 -0.76 -22.22 1.12
CA VAL A 199 -1.88 -21.68 0.34
C VAL A 199 -1.95 -22.34 -1.04
N SER A 200 -0.79 -22.59 -1.68
CA SER A 200 -0.71 -23.11 -3.06
C SER A 200 -0.95 -24.61 -3.16
N GLN A 201 -0.67 -25.37 -2.10
CA GLN A 201 -0.83 -26.83 -2.03
C GLN A 201 -2.11 -27.26 -1.31
N ALA A 202 -2.97 -26.30 -0.95
CA ALA A 202 -4.19 -26.63 -0.24
C ALA A 202 -5.08 -27.57 -1.08
N PRO A 203 -5.64 -28.63 -0.46
CA PRO A 203 -6.59 -29.51 -1.15
C PRO A 203 -7.87 -28.75 -1.53
N GLU A 204 -8.70 -29.35 -2.39
CA GLU A 204 -10.05 -28.84 -2.69
C GLU A 204 -10.83 -28.59 -1.38
N GLY A 205 -10.97 -27.32 -0.99
CA GLY A 205 -11.60 -26.94 0.28
C GLY A 205 -11.24 -25.52 0.76
N PRO A 206 -11.84 -25.07 1.88
CA PRO A 206 -11.51 -23.77 2.47
C PRO A 206 -10.11 -23.78 3.09
N ILE A 207 -9.35 -22.73 2.79
CA ILE A 207 -8.03 -22.44 3.33
C ILE A 207 -8.18 -21.58 4.59
N SER A 208 -7.46 -21.96 5.64
CA SER A 208 -7.38 -21.19 6.87
C SER A 208 -6.28 -20.15 6.77
N LEU A 209 -6.66 -18.90 6.50
CA LEU A 209 -5.76 -17.74 6.46
C LEU A 209 -5.63 -17.13 7.85
N ARG A 210 -4.42 -16.79 8.28
CA ARG A 210 -4.14 -16.11 9.54
C ARG A 210 -3.64 -14.70 9.22
N PRO A 211 -4.53 -13.71 9.05
CA PRO A 211 -4.11 -12.34 8.85
C PRO A 211 -3.19 -11.92 9.98
N LEU A 212 -2.13 -11.20 9.62
CA LEU A 212 -1.26 -10.58 10.60
C LEU A 212 -1.91 -9.29 11.14
N LEU A 213 -3.09 -9.43 11.74
CA LEU A 213 -3.86 -8.37 12.36
C LEU A 213 -3.85 -8.63 13.86
N ARG A 214 -3.20 -7.75 14.61
CA ARG A 214 -3.11 -7.87 16.06
C ARG A 214 -4.52 -7.93 16.68
N GLY A 215 -4.76 -8.98 17.46
CA GLY A 215 -6.03 -9.20 18.17
C GLY A 215 -7.07 -10.01 17.39
N LEU A 216 -6.79 -10.43 16.14
CA LEU A 216 -7.64 -11.38 15.45
C LEU A 216 -7.42 -12.78 16.01
N ALA A 217 -8.35 -13.27 16.82
CA ALA A 217 -8.21 -14.54 17.52
C ALA A 217 -8.44 -15.77 16.62
N VAL A 218 -9.20 -15.60 15.53
CA VAL A 218 -9.68 -16.70 14.69
C VAL A 218 -9.15 -16.54 13.26
N PRO A 219 -8.58 -17.60 12.65
CA PRO A 219 -8.24 -17.60 11.24
C PRO A 219 -9.46 -17.33 10.36
N LEU A 220 -9.26 -16.67 9.22
CA LEU A 220 -10.26 -16.52 8.19
C LEU A 220 -10.36 -17.80 7.37
N LEU A 221 -11.57 -18.31 7.20
CA LEU A 221 -11.83 -19.42 6.29
C LEU A 221 -12.17 -18.83 4.92
N CYS A 222 -11.32 -19.10 3.93
CA CYS A 222 -11.47 -18.59 2.58
C CYS A 222 -11.51 -19.75 1.58
N PRO A 223 -12.48 -19.83 0.66
CA PRO A 223 -12.45 -20.81 -0.42
C PRO A 223 -11.13 -20.72 -1.21
N ALA A 224 -10.52 -21.86 -1.53
CA ALA A 224 -9.24 -21.88 -2.24
C ALA A 224 -9.30 -21.16 -3.61
N ASP A 225 -10.43 -21.26 -4.30
CA ASP A 225 -10.70 -20.61 -5.58
C ASP A 225 -10.90 -19.09 -5.47
N ALA A 226 -11.18 -18.56 -4.27
CA ALA A 226 -11.26 -17.12 -4.05
C ALA A 226 -9.87 -16.45 -3.93
N ILE A 227 -8.78 -17.24 -3.80
CA ILE A 227 -7.42 -16.71 -3.70
C ILE A 227 -6.87 -16.46 -5.10
N ALA A 228 -6.68 -15.19 -5.44
CA ALA A 228 -6.18 -14.77 -6.74
C ALA A 228 -4.66 -14.63 -6.78
N VAL A 229 -4.04 -14.19 -5.68
CA VAL A 229 -2.59 -13.96 -5.59
C VAL A 229 -2.07 -14.37 -4.22
N VAL A 230 -0.91 -15.03 -4.20
CA VAL A 230 -0.14 -15.27 -2.99
C VAL A 230 1.31 -14.84 -3.22
N GLU A 231 1.81 -13.98 -2.35
CA GLU A 231 3.17 -13.46 -2.40
C GLU A 231 3.99 -14.05 -1.24
N PRO A 232 5.09 -14.76 -1.51
CA PRO A 232 5.84 -15.45 -0.46
C PRO A 232 6.59 -14.49 0.46
N ARG A 233 6.66 -14.92 1.71
CA ARG A 233 7.33 -14.25 2.83
C ARG A 233 8.79 -13.91 2.50
N GLY A 234 9.23 -12.74 2.95
CA GLY A 234 10.65 -12.37 2.99
C GLY A 234 11.33 -12.15 1.63
N SER A 235 10.60 -12.32 0.52
CA SER A 235 11.12 -12.07 -0.83
C SER A 235 11.34 -10.58 -1.12
N ARG A 236 10.55 -9.70 -0.46
CA ARG A 236 10.56 -8.25 -0.67
C ARG A 236 9.95 -7.46 0.49
N LEU A 237 10.33 -6.20 0.57
CA LEU A 237 9.83 -5.18 1.49
C LEU A 237 9.09 -4.10 0.70
N ARG A 238 7.81 -3.88 1.03
CA ARG A 238 6.99 -2.83 0.43
C ARG A 238 7.30 -1.51 1.14
N LEU A 239 7.89 -0.56 0.43
CA LEU A 239 8.40 0.67 1.04
C LEU A 239 7.28 1.53 1.66
N ALA A 240 6.07 1.47 1.12
CA ALA A 240 4.90 2.15 1.67
C ALA A 240 4.48 1.66 3.07
N LEU A 241 4.98 0.51 3.52
CA LEU A 241 4.69 -0.06 4.84
C LEU A 241 5.79 0.23 5.85
N VAL A 242 6.88 0.86 5.41
CA VAL A 242 8.06 1.11 6.24
C VAL A 242 8.12 2.59 6.54
N GLU A 243 8.58 2.93 7.74
CA GLU A 243 8.90 4.31 8.05
C GLU A 243 10.22 4.67 7.37
N PRO A 244 10.26 5.73 6.54
CA PRO A 244 11.52 6.20 6.00
C PRO A 244 12.44 6.70 7.12
N GLU A 245 13.72 6.81 6.82
CA GLU A 245 14.65 7.51 7.69
C GLU A 245 14.31 9.00 7.71
N GLU A 246 14.32 9.62 8.89
CA GLU A 246 14.33 11.07 8.98
C GLU A 246 15.58 11.60 8.28
N GLY A 247 15.39 12.38 7.22
CA GLY A 247 16.51 13.02 6.54
C GLY A 247 17.23 14.00 7.46
N PRO A 248 18.48 14.40 7.15
CA PRO A 248 19.17 15.45 7.89
C PRO A 248 18.31 16.71 7.96
N ALA A 249 18.41 17.48 9.06
CA ALA A 249 17.64 18.70 9.27
C ALA A 249 17.64 19.60 8.03
N GLY A 250 16.47 19.76 7.39
CA GLY A 250 16.29 20.50 6.13
C GLY A 250 16.00 19.65 4.88
N ALA A 251 16.08 18.31 4.96
CA ALA A 251 15.64 17.42 3.89
C ALA A 251 14.10 17.33 3.84
N LEU A 252 13.52 17.59 2.66
CA LEU A 252 12.08 17.68 2.39
C LEU A 252 11.36 16.31 2.52
N ALA A 253 11.12 15.87 3.76
CA ALA A 253 10.21 14.75 4.07
C ALA A 253 8.75 15.21 4.26
N THR A 254 8.47 16.51 4.16
CA THR A 254 7.14 17.10 4.46
C THR A 254 6.02 16.70 3.51
N SER A 255 6.32 15.93 2.46
CA SER A 255 5.38 15.64 1.36
C SER A 255 5.13 14.15 1.14
N LEU A 256 5.54 13.27 2.06
CA LEU A 256 5.29 11.83 1.95
C LEU A 256 3.89 11.46 2.44
N THR A 257 3.16 10.74 1.59
CA THR A 257 1.92 10.05 1.93
C THR A 257 2.06 8.56 1.62
N ARG A 258 1.43 7.71 2.44
CA ARG A 258 1.50 6.24 2.31
C ARG A 258 0.10 5.67 2.17
N GLY A 259 -0.08 4.78 1.20
CA GLY A 259 -1.38 4.18 0.87
C GLY A 259 -2.36 5.11 0.16
N CYS A 260 -1.98 6.37 -0.09
CA CYS A 260 -2.79 7.38 -0.76
C CYS A 260 -1.95 8.27 -1.67
N THR A 261 -2.62 9.12 -2.44
CA THR A 261 -1.96 10.19 -3.19
C THR A 261 -1.50 11.29 -2.24
N TYR A 262 -0.66 12.20 -2.76
CA TYR A 262 -0.24 13.38 -1.99
C TYR A 262 -1.42 14.20 -1.45
N SER A 263 -2.53 14.25 -2.20
CA SER A 263 -3.75 14.98 -1.80
C SER A 263 -4.65 14.17 -0.85
N GLY A 264 -4.31 12.91 -0.60
CA GLY A 264 -5.08 11.97 0.22
C GLY A 264 -6.03 11.09 -0.57
N ASP A 265 -6.14 11.22 -1.89
CA ASP A 265 -7.05 10.38 -2.68
C ASP A 265 -6.56 8.93 -2.79
N TRP A 266 -7.43 8.06 -3.32
CA TRP A 266 -7.04 6.70 -3.69
C TRP A 266 -5.89 6.71 -4.70
N PRO A 267 -4.81 5.95 -4.46
CA PRO A 267 -3.66 5.90 -5.35
C PRO A 267 -4.06 5.35 -6.71
N ARG A 268 -4.06 6.22 -7.72
CA ARG A 268 -4.38 5.88 -9.11
C ARG A 268 -3.39 6.50 -10.08
N LEU A 269 -2.90 5.68 -11.00
CA LEU A 269 -2.05 6.07 -12.12
C LEU A 269 -2.69 5.60 -13.42
N ARG A 270 -3.28 6.50 -14.19
CA ARG A 270 -3.99 6.20 -15.45
C ARG A 270 -5.04 5.10 -15.25
N GLY A 271 -5.76 5.16 -14.12
CA GLY A 271 -6.74 4.16 -13.72
C GLY A 271 -6.16 2.86 -13.14
N GLN A 272 -4.84 2.68 -13.12
CA GLN A 272 -4.16 1.56 -12.46
C GLN A 272 -3.93 1.84 -10.98
N THR A 273 -3.82 0.78 -10.18
CA THR A 273 -3.65 0.83 -8.72
C THR A 273 -2.63 -0.22 -8.30
N GLY A 274 -1.93 0.03 -7.19
CA GLY A 274 -1.05 -0.97 -6.57
C GLY A 274 -1.68 -1.65 -5.36
N PHE A 275 -1.02 -2.68 -4.82
CA PHE A 275 -1.29 -3.16 -3.45
C PHE A 275 -0.89 -2.13 -2.41
N THR A 276 0.13 -1.35 -2.71
CA THR A 276 0.68 -0.31 -1.85
C THR A 276 1.04 0.90 -2.69
N ALA A 277 1.09 2.07 -2.08
CA ALA A 277 1.46 3.29 -2.79
C ALA A 277 2.19 4.31 -1.91
N ILE A 278 3.02 5.13 -2.55
CA ILE A 278 3.65 6.31 -1.98
C ILE A 278 3.30 7.52 -2.84
N GLY A 279 2.66 8.53 -2.25
CA GLY A 279 2.42 9.82 -2.89
C GLY A 279 3.45 10.86 -2.44
N LEU A 280 4.02 11.59 -3.39
CA LEU A 280 5.02 12.63 -3.15
C LEU A 280 4.72 13.87 -4.00
N HIS A 281 4.98 15.05 -3.45
CA HIS A 281 4.97 16.32 -4.20
C HIS A 281 6.38 16.86 -4.37
N ALA A 282 6.80 17.15 -5.60
CA ALA A 282 8.13 17.68 -5.86
C ALA A 282 8.32 19.10 -5.29
N PRO A 283 9.54 19.50 -4.91
CA PRO A 283 10.69 18.62 -4.71
C PRO A 283 10.54 17.78 -3.43
N ALA A 284 10.88 16.50 -3.50
CA ALA A 284 10.86 15.59 -2.36
C ALA A 284 12.00 14.57 -2.41
N ALA A 285 12.45 14.13 -1.25
CA ALA A 285 13.38 13.01 -1.12
C ALA A 285 12.98 12.14 0.07
N VAL A 286 12.93 10.83 -0.14
CA VAL A 286 12.57 9.86 0.91
C VAL A 286 13.59 8.74 0.91
N ARG A 287 14.18 8.48 2.07
CA ARG A 287 15.24 7.49 2.25
C ARG A 287 14.73 6.31 3.07
N TYR A 288 15.12 5.10 2.66
CA TYR A 288 14.85 3.85 3.35
C TYR A 288 16.17 3.18 3.70
N ARG A 289 16.22 2.62 4.91
CA ARG A 289 17.31 1.76 5.36
C ARG A 289 16.83 0.33 5.42
N PHE A 290 17.72 -0.59 5.08
CA PHE A 290 17.48 -2.01 5.17
C PHE A 290 18.45 -2.63 6.17
N ASP A 291 17.98 -3.62 6.92
CA ASP A 291 18.77 -4.41 7.86
C ASP A 291 19.66 -5.45 7.16
N ARG A 292 19.37 -5.74 5.90
CA ARG A 292 20.11 -6.67 5.05
C ARG A 292 20.22 -6.16 3.61
N PRO A 293 21.19 -6.66 2.81
CA PRO A 293 21.39 -6.20 1.44
C PRO A 293 20.21 -6.45 0.52
N ALA A 294 19.65 -5.37 -0.05
CA ALA A 294 18.66 -5.43 -1.10
C ALA A 294 19.34 -5.60 -2.47
N VAL A 295 18.80 -6.48 -3.30
CA VAL A 295 19.37 -6.83 -4.62
C VAL A 295 18.64 -6.19 -5.78
N ARG A 296 17.39 -5.76 -5.58
CA ARG A 296 16.55 -5.22 -6.66
C ARG A 296 15.50 -4.27 -6.11
N PHE A 297 15.12 -3.27 -6.89
CA PHE A 297 14.03 -2.35 -6.62
C PHE A 297 13.04 -2.38 -7.78
N THR A 298 11.76 -2.45 -7.47
CA THR A 298 10.68 -2.38 -8.46
C THR A 298 9.62 -1.39 -8.05
N ALA A 299 9.08 -0.63 -9.00
CA ALA A 299 7.93 0.25 -8.79
C ALA A 299 7.28 0.63 -10.12
N THR A 300 6.04 1.12 -10.10
CA THR A 300 5.46 1.87 -11.21
C THR A 300 5.28 3.31 -10.78
N VAL A 301 5.80 4.27 -11.54
CA VAL A 301 5.74 5.70 -11.19
C VAL A 301 5.13 6.53 -12.31
N GLY A 302 4.43 7.58 -11.92
CA GLY A 302 3.86 8.57 -12.82
C GLY A 302 3.36 9.80 -12.09
N ILE A 303 2.84 10.76 -12.85
CA ILE A 303 2.02 11.84 -12.29
C ILE A 303 0.67 11.28 -11.87
N ASP A 304 0.29 11.56 -10.62
CA ASP A 304 -0.98 11.20 -10.01
C ASP A 304 -2.18 11.65 -10.85
N ASP A 305 -3.21 10.81 -10.97
CA ASP A 305 -4.44 11.13 -11.70
C ASP A 305 -5.14 12.40 -11.14
N THR A 306 -4.94 12.75 -9.86
CA THR A 306 -5.49 14.00 -9.29
C THR A 306 -4.85 15.27 -9.87
N ALA A 307 -3.67 15.17 -10.48
CA ALA A 307 -3.02 16.27 -11.21
C ALA A 307 -3.47 16.35 -12.68
N GLY A 308 -4.23 15.36 -13.18
CA GLY A 308 -4.77 15.32 -14.53
C GLY A 308 -3.68 15.30 -15.61
N GLN A 309 -3.59 16.40 -16.35
CA GLN A 309 -2.60 16.66 -17.41
C GLN A 309 -1.53 17.68 -16.97
N GLY A 310 -1.57 18.15 -15.72
CA GLY A 310 -0.59 19.07 -15.16
C GLY A 310 0.55 18.34 -14.45
N GLY A 311 1.58 19.08 -14.07
CA GLY A 311 2.76 18.57 -13.38
C GLY A 311 3.81 18.01 -14.33
N SER A 312 5.08 18.15 -13.93
CA SER A 312 6.23 17.67 -14.68
C SER A 312 7.40 17.44 -13.75
N VAL A 313 7.85 16.19 -13.67
CA VAL A 313 8.91 15.80 -12.73
C VAL A 313 10.05 15.04 -13.40
N ARG A 314 11.17 14.96 -12.70
CA ARG A 314 12.18 13.92 -12.91
C ARG A 314 12.34 13.13 -11.63
N VAL A 315 12.22 11.81 -11.72
CA VAL A 315 12.47 10.92 -10.59
C VAL A 315 13.87 10.33 -10.69
N ARG A 316 14.48 10.12 -9.53
CA ARG A 316 15.79 9.47 -9.41
C ARG A 316 15.71 8.44 -8.30
N VAL A 317 16.45 7.36 -8.48
CA VAL A 317 16.68 6.34 -7.45
C VAL A 317 18.16 6.33 -7.17
N LEU A 318 18.51 6.53 -5.90
CA LEU A 318 19.88 6.39 -5.43
C LEU A 318 19.95 5.18 -4.52
N ALA A 319 21.01 4.39 -4.67
CA ALA A 319 21.27 3.23 -3.83
C ALA A 319 22.62 3.41 -3.13
N GLY A 320 22.72 2.94 -1.90
CA GLY A 320 23.89 3.14 -1.09
C GLY A 320 24.13 2.03 -0.09
N THR A 321 25.24 2.17 0.63
CA THR A 321 25.48 1.39 1.84
C THR A 321 25.38 2.31 3.02
N HIS A 322 24.59 1.91 4.01
CA HIS A 322 24.56 2.59 5.28
C HIS A 322 25.69 2.04 6.17
N ALA A 323 26.82 2.73 6.20
CA ALA A 323 27.92 2.45 7.13
C ALA A 323 28.15 3.66 8.07
N PRO A 324 28.45 3.46 9.37
CA PRO A 324 28.60 4.54 10.34
C PRO A 324 29.64 5.63 9.98
N ALA A 325 30.54 5.36 9.03
CA ALA A 325 31.61 6.26 8.62
C ALA A 325 31.47 6.79 7.17
N GLN A 326 30.50 6.29 6.38
CA GLN A 326 30.27 6.74 5.01
C GLN A 326 28.82 6.46 4.62
N ASP A 327 28.02 7.52 4.53
CA ASP A 327 26.73 7.49 3.84
C ASP A 327 27.00 7.85 2.37
N THR A 328 27.19 6.84 1.52
CA THR A 328 27.43 7.04 0.08
C THR A 328 26.25 6.51 -0.71
N HIS A 329 25.53 7.42 -1.35
CA HIS A 329 24.44 7.11 -2.29
C HIS A 329 24.90 7.42 -3.71
N VAL A 330 24.73 6.46 -4.62
CA VAL A 330 25.00 6.61 -6.04
C VAL A 330 23.68 6.60 -6.79
N GLU A 331 23.50 7.52 -7.74
CA GLU A 331 22.36 7.50 -8.64
C GLU A 331 22.41 6.23 -9.50
N VAL A 332 21.50 5.31 -9.24
CA VAL A 332 21.35 4.06 -10.02
C VAL A 332 20.29 4.21 -11.11
N PHE A 333 19.47 5.26 -11.04
CA PHE A 333 18.46 5.55 -12.04
C PHE A 333 18.07 7.03 -12.07
N ARG A 334 17.77 7.51 -13.28
CA ARG A 334 17.16 8.81 -13.55
C ARG A 334 16.17 8.67 -14.70
N SER A 335 14.94 9.14 -14.49
CA SER A 335 13.93 9.13 -15.53
C SER A 335 14.15 10.24 -16.58
N PRO A 336 13.57 10.09 -17.78
CA PRO A 336 13.14 11.22 -18.59
C PRO A 336 12.22 12.18 -17.79
N VAL A 337 11.84 13.31 -18.39
CA VAL A 337 10.74 14.12 -17.83
C VAL A 337 9.46 13.28 -17.89
N ILE A 338 8.71 13.27 -16.80
CA ILE A 338 7.39 12.63 -16.71
C ILE A 338 6.37 13.74 -16.51
N GLY A 339 5.58 14.02 -17.55
CA GLY A 339 4.49 14.99 -17.53
C GLY A 339 3.15 14.36 -17.16
N GLY A 340 2.20 15.23 -16.79
CA GLY A 340 0.79 14.85 -16.71
C GLY A 340 0.29 14.38 -18.07
N GLY A 341 -0.26 13.16 -18.13
CA GLY A 341 -0.75 12.54 -19.36
C GLY A 341 0.16 11.44 -19.90
N ASP A 342 1.43 11.45 -19.51
CA ASP A 342 2.41 10.50 -20.04
C ASP A 342 2.13 9.05 -19.63
N ALA A 343 2.72 8.14 -20.41
CA ALA A 343 2.73 6.72 -20.09
C ALA A 343 3.44 6.47 -18.75
N LEU A 344 2.95 5.47 -18.02
CA LEU A 344 3.53 5.08 -16.74
C LEU A 344 4.93 4.51 -16.93
N LEU A 345 5.83 4.84 -16.02
CA LEU A 345 7.18 4.34 -16.02
C LEU A 345 7.30 3.16 -15.05
N ALA A 346 7.50 1.97 -15.60
CA ALA A 346 7.88 0.79 -14.82
C ALA A 346 9.39 0.85 -14.52
N ILE A 347 9.73 0.81 -13.24
CA ILE A 347 11.09 0.78 -12.73
C ILE A 347 11.40 -0.64 -12.26
N ASP A 348 12.51 -1.17 -12.74
CA ASP A 348 13.03 -2.48 -12.39
C ASP A 348 14.57 -2.40 -12.44
N LEU A 349 15.20 -2.30 -11.26
CA LEU A 349 16.60 -1.93 -11.12
C LEU A 349 17.32 -2.91 -10.19
N PRO A 350 18.53 -3.40 -10.51
CA PRO A 350 19.36 -4.02 -9.51
C PRO A 350 19.90 -2.97 -8.53
N LEU A 351 20.09 -3.38 -7.29
CA LEU A 351 20.59 -2.54 -6.21
C LEU A 351 22.01 -2.90 -5.74
N ALA A 352 22.64 -3.90 -6.36
CA ALA A 352 24.02 -4.30 -6.05
C ALA A 352 24.31 -4.45 -4.55
N ASP A 353 23.43 -5.16 -3.84
CA ASP A 353 23.53 -5.43 -2.39
C ASP A 353 23.48 -4.14 -1.53
N ALA A 354 22.75 -3.10 -1.97
CA ALA A 354 22.54 -1.87 -1.23
C ALA A 354 21.80 -2.10 0.10
N THR A 355 22.21 -1.37 1.14
CA THR A 355 21.52 -1.34 2.45
C THR A 355 20.77 -0.03 2.68
N SER A 356 20.79 0.89 1.72
CA SER A 356 19.94 2.08 1.70
C SER A 356 19.43 2.38 0.29
N LEU A 357 18.25 2.99 0.23
CA LEU A 357 17.62 3.44 -1.01
C LEU A 357 17.02 4.83 -0.79
N GLU A 358 17.25 5.76 -1.71
CA GLU A 358 16.62 7.06 -1.71
C GLU A 358 15.82 7.28 -2.99
N LEU A 359 14.55 7.63 -2.81
CA LEU A 359 13.65 8.05 -3.88
C LEU A 359 13.64 9.58 -3.91
N GLN A 360 14.11 10.17 -5.00
CA GLN A 360 14.07 11.61 -5.21
C GLN A 360 13.07 11.98 -6.31
N VAL A 361 12.30 13.02 -6.04
CA VAL A 361 11.40 13.65 -7.00
C VAL A 361 11.84 15.11 -7.15
N GLY A 362 12.42 15.42 -8.30
CA GLY A 362 12.84 16.77 -8.65
C GLY A 362 11.87 17.46 -9.61
N LEU A 363 11.91 18.79 -9.61
CA LEU A 363 11.20 19.61 -10.57
C LEU A 363 11.70 19.35 -12.00
N ALA A 364 10.81 19.46 -12.97
CA ALA A 364 11.18 19.57 -14.38
C ALA A 364 10.65 20.89 -14.95
N ASP A 365 9.58 20.84 -15.74
CA ASP A 365 9.04 22.01 -16.43
C ASP A 365 7.90 22.66 -15.64
N GLY A 366 7.77 23.98 -15.67
CA GLY A 366 6.62 24.67 -15.05
C GLY A 366 6.69 24.82 -13.52
N GLY A 367 7.80 24.47 -12.88
CA GLY A 367 7.97 24.57 -11.42
C GLY A 367 7.14 23.53 -10.66
N ALA A 368 6.96 23.69 -9.35
CA ALA A 368 6.35 22.67 -8.49
C ALA A 368 4.83 22.48 -8.66
N VAL A 369 4.18 23.17 -9.60
CA VAL A 369 2.70 23.20 -9.67
C VAL A 369 2.17 21.86 -10.17
N LEU A 370 1.41 21.17 -9.32
CA LEU A 370 0.83 19.85 -9.60
C LEU A 370 1.87 18.75 -9.83
N ASP A 371 3.10 18.94 -9.37
CA ASP A 371 4.19 17.94 -9.42
C ASP A 371 3.98 16.81 -8.39
N ARG A 372 2.80 16.19 -8.46
CA ARG A 372 2.33 15.13 -7.58
C ARG A 372 2.66 13.82 -8.26
N THR A 373 3.70 13.18 -7.77
CA THR A 373 4.03 11.81 -8.17
C THR A 373 3.32 10.80 -7.29
N LEU A 374 3.00 9.68 -7.92
CA LEU A 374 2.54 8.50 -7.23
C LEU A 374 3.42 7.33 -7.65
N TRP A 375 3.84 6.55 -6.66
CA TRP A 375 4.61 5.33 -6.82
C TRP A 375 3.72 4.16 -6.40
N LEU A 376 3.29 3.34 -7.35
CA LEU A 376 2.55 2.12 -7.09
C LEU A 376 3.53 0.96 -6.87
N ASP A 377 3.26 0.20 -5.82
CA ASP A 377 4.02 -0.98 -5.42
C ASP A 377 5.56 -0.81 -5.37
N PRO A 378 6.08 0.25 -4.73
CA PRO A 378 7.52 0.41 -4.54
C PRO A 378 8.05 -0.65 -3.57
N GLN A 379 8.95 -1.49 -4.07
CA GLN A 379 9.41 -2.70 -3.38
C GLN A 379 10.93 -2.86 -3.49
N ALA A 380 11.58 -3.14 -2.36
CA ALA A 380 12.96 -3.62 -2.31
C ALA A 380 12.98 -5.14 -2.14
N TRP A 381 13.75 -5.83 -2.96
CA TRP A 381 13.89 -7.29 -2.96
C TRP A 381 15.21 -7.69 -2.34
N PHE A 382 15.24 -8.86 -1.73
CA PHE A 382 16.42 -9.39 -1.05
C PHE A 382 16.69 -10.80 -1.52
N ARG A 383 17.93 -11.28 -1.34
CA ARG A 383 18.20 -12.72 -1.48
C ARG A 383 17.40 -13.48 -0.43
N SER A 384 16.94 -14.68 -0.79
CA SER A 384 16.42 -15.63 0.19
C SER A 384 17.48 -15.86 1.25
N ALA A 385 17.07 -15.88 2.53
CA ALA A 385 17.95 -16.39 3.57
C ALA A 385 18.02 -17.90 3.36
N ASP A 386 19.22 -18.42 3.12
CA ASP A 386 19.49 -19.86 3.05
C ASP A 386 19.20 -20.55 4.39
#